data_AF-A0A378WQR5-F1
#
_entry.id   AF-A0A378WQR5-F1
#
_cell.length_a   1.000
_cell.length_b   1.000
_cell.length_c   1.000
_cell.angle_alpha   90.00
_cell.angle_beta   90.00
_cell.angle_gamma   90.00
#
_symmetry.space_group_name_H-M   'P 1'
#
loop_
_entity.id
_entity.type
_entity.pdbx_description
1 polymer ?
#
loop_
_entity_poly.entity_id
_entity_poly.type
_entity_poly.pdbx_seq_one_letter_code
_entity_poly.pdbx_strand_id
1 'polypeptide(L)'
;MDLYKWAFKLVPLIDSDLLLDCFALACAAREIDMRASPYDLTDYGYRPIPIETPSGRAEYVRAQSELARRAEPLRTELLGRCRALLGLS
;
A
#
# COMPACT_ATOMS: atom_id res chain seq x y z
N MET A 1 -2.90 -0.11 -2.80
CA MET A 1 -3.94 -0.95 -3.47
C MET A 1 -3.62 -1.22 -4.93
N ASP A 2 -3.30 -0.20 -5.74
CA ASP A 2 -3.11 -0.41 -7.18
C ASP A 2 -1.92 -1.32 -7.54
N LEU A 3 -0.78 -1.19 -6.85
CA LEU A 3 0.38 -2.05 -7.11
C LEU A 3 0.04 -3.53 -6.95
N TYR A 4 -0.58 -3.93 -5.83
CA TYR A 4 -1.02 -5.32 -5.61
C TYR A 4 -2.01 -5.78 -6.68
N LYS A 5 -3.03 -4.97 -6.99
CA LYS A 5 -4.03 -5.29 -8.00
C LYS A 5 -3.39 -5.61 -9.36
N TRP A 6 -2.41 -4.80 -9.79
CA TRP A 6 -1.74 -5.01 -11.07
C TRP A 6 -0.74 -6.16 -11.01
N ALA A 7 0.06 -6.25 -9.95
CA ALA A 7 0.97 -7.37 -9.73
C ALA A 7 0.23 -8.72 -9.78
N PHE A 8 -0.91 -8.83 -9.09
CA PHE A 8 -1.72 -10.05 -9.07
C PHE A 8 -2.22 -10.45 -10.47
N LYS A 9 -2.63 -9.47 -11.28
CA LYS A 9 -3.07 -9.72 -12.67
C LYS A 9 -1.95 -10.17 -13.60
N LEU A 10 -0.70 -9.87 -13.24
CA LEU A 10 0.46 -10.20 -14.05
C LEU A 10 1.03 -11.57 -13.71
N VAL A 11 0.55 -12.29 -12.69
CA VAL A 11 1.00 -13.67 -12.43
C VAL A 11 0.64 -14.58 -13.63
N PRO A 12 1.56 -15.45 -14.12
CA PRO A 12 2.90 -15.75 -13.59
C PRO A 12 4.05 -14.97 -14.28
N LEU A 13 3.77 -13.88 -14.97
CA LEU A 13 4.74 -13.06 -15.71
C LEU A 13 5.67 -12.22 -14.83
N ILE A 14 5.41 -12.14 -13.53
CA ILE A 14 6.28 -11.50 -12.53
C ILE A 14 6.56 -12.45 -11.37
N ASP A 15 7.67 -12.20 -10.68
CA ASP A 15 8.10 -12.99 -9.52
C ASP A 15 7.10 -12.87 -8.36
N SER A 16 6.94 -13.96 -7.60
CA SER A 16 6.01 -14.00 -6.45
C SER A 16 6.45 -13.11 -5.28
N ASP A 17 7.74 -12.82 -5.15
CA ASP A 17 8.27 -11.92 -4.12
C ASP A 17 7.74 -10.49 -4.31
N LEU A 18 7.80 -9.96 -5.54
CA LEU A 18 7.25 -8.64 -5.87
C LEU A 18 5.74 -8.56 -5.63
N LEU A 19 5.00 -9.64 -5.94
CA LEU A 19 3.57 -9.74 -5.62
C LEU A 19 3.33 -9.65 -4.11
N LEU A 20 4.11 -10.41 -3.33
CA LEU A 20 3.98 -10.46 -1.86
C LEU A 20 4.30 -9.10 -1.23
N ASP A 21 5.33 -8.40 -1.71
CA ASP A 21 5.68 -7.07 -1.22
C ASP A 21 4.58 -6.04 -1.53
N CYS A 22 4.01 -6.11 -2.74
CA CYS A 22 2.87 -5.28 -3.10
C CYS A 22 1.64 -5.60 -2.24
N PHE A 23 1.41 -6.87 -1.91
CA PHE A 23 0.35 -7.31 -1.01
C PHE A 23 0.55 -6.76 0.41
N ALA A 24 1.74 -6.89 0.98
CA ALA A 24 2.08 -6.37 2.30
C ALA A 24 1.87 -4.84 2.38
N LEU A 25 2.25 -4.11 1.32
CA LEU A 25 1.96 -2.68 1.21
C LEU A 25 0.45 -2.39 1.17
N ALA A 26 -0.33 -3.20 0.46
CA ALA A 26 -1.79 -3.07 0.41
C ALA A 26 -2.45 -3.34 1.78
N CYS A 27 -1.95 -4.31 2.54
CA CYS A 27 -2.38 -4.55 3.92
C CYS A 27 -2.07 -3.36 4.84
N ALA A 28 -0.86 -2.80 4.76
CA ALA A 28 -0.49 -1.62 5.53
C ALA A 28 -1.38 -0.41 5.19
N ALA A 29 -1.71 -0.22 3.90
CA ALA A 29 -2.64 0.82 3.47
C ALA A 29 -4.03 0.61 4.10
N ARG A 30 -4.53 -0.63 4.06
CA ARG A 30 -5.83 -0.99 4.62
C ARG A 30 -5.88 -0.75 6.12
N GLU A 31 -4.81 -1.06 6.84
CA GLU A 31 -4.71 -0.77 8.27
C GLU A 31 -4.84 0.72 8.56
N ILE A 32 -4.13 1.57 7.81
CA ILE A 32 -4.21 3.03 7.96
C ILE A 32 -5.65 3.51 7.70
N ASP A 33 -6.30 3.02 6.65
CA ASP A 33 -7.68 3.39 6.32
C ASP A 33 -8.67 2.92 7.38
N MET A 34 -8.52 1.69 7.90
CA MET A 34 -9.33 1.16 8.98
C MET A 34 -9.21 2.01 10.24
N ARG A 35 -7.98 2.36 10.63
CA ARG A 35 -7.71 3.18 11.82
C ARG A 35 -8.22 4.61 11.68
N ALA A 36 -8.28 5.16 10.47
CA ALA A 36 -8.81 6.50 10.18
C ALA A 36 -10.32 6.52 9.87
N SER A 37 -10.97 5.35 9.87
CA SER A 37 -12.40 5.22 9.60
C SER A 37 -13.25 5.66 10.79
N PRO A 38 -14.56 5.93 10.61
CA PRO A 38 -15.46 6.29 11.71
C PRO A 38 -15.83 5.10 12.61
N TYR A 39 -15.36 3.88 12.31
CA TYR A 39 -15.69 2.67 13.05
C TYR A 39 -14.69 2.44 14.19
N ASP A 40 -15.21 2.05 15.35
CA ASP A 40 -14.37 1.57 16.44
C ASP A 40 -13.92 0.13 16.15
N LEU A 41 -12.62 -0.04 15.98
CA LEU A 41 -11.97 -1.31 15.69
C LEU A 41 -11.00 -1.71 16.81
N THR A 42 -11.13 -1.10 18.00
CA THR A 42 -10.25 -1.38 19.15
C THR A 42 -10.34 -2.84 19.61
N ASP A 43 -11.52 -3.47 19.54
CA ASP A 43 -11.72 -4.90 19.81
C ASP A 43 -10.93 -5.82 18.85
N TYR A 44 -10.57 -5.32 17.67
CA TYR A 44 -9.73 -6.01 16.69
C TYR A 44 -8.25 -5.62 16.79
N GLY A 45 -7.86 -4.84 17.80
CA GLY A 45 -6.48 -4.41 18.05
C GLY A 45 -6.05 -3.16 17.27
N TYR A 46 -6.95 -2.48 16.58
CA TYR A 46 -6.61 -1.28 15.80
C TYR A 46 -6.85 -0.01 16.61
N ARG A 47 -5.78 0.73 16.90
CA ARG A 47 -5.89 2.03 17.58
C ARG A 47 -6.36 3.12 16.60
N PRO A 48 -7.44 3.87 16.91
CA PRO A 48 -7.95 4.91 16.02
C PRO A 48 -6.94 6.03 15.74
N ILE A 49 -7.00 6.59 14.53
CA ILE A 49 -6.38 7.85 14.13
C ILE A 49 -7.53 8.87 14.04
N PRO A 50 -7.73 9.76 15.02
CA PRO A 50 -8.86 10.69 15.05
C PRO A 50 -8.67 11.85 14.07
N ILE A 51 -8.94 11.61 12.79
CA ILE A 51 -8.66 12.53 11.66
C ILE A 51 -9.44 13.85 11.71
N GLU A 52 -10.47 13.95 12.54
CA GLU A 52 -11.24 15.16 12.82
C GLU A 52 -10.41 16.18 13.62
N THR A 53 -9.43 15.69 14.40
CA THR A 53 -8.52 16.55 15.16
C THR A 53 -7.32 16.98 14.30
N PRO A 54 -6.75 18.18 14.54
CA PRO A 54 -5.53 18.60 13.84
C PRO A 54 -4.36 17.63 14.02
N SER A 55 -4.18 17.06 15.21
CA SER A 55 -3.11 16.10 15.52
C SER A 55 -3.31 14.76 14.81
N GLY A 56 -4.53 14.21 14.84
CA GLY A 56 -4.85 12.96 14.15
C GLY A 56 -4.77 13.11 12.63
N ARG A 57 -5.18 14.26 12.07
CA ARG A 57 -4.95 14.57 10.66
C ARG A 57 -3.46 14.59 10.31
N ALA A 58 -2.63 15.20 11.15
CA ALA A 58 -1.19 15.21 10.94
C ALA A 58 -0.58 13.80 11.03
N GLU A 59 -1.08 12.93 11.92
CA GLU A 59 -0.68 11.52 11.98
C GLU A 59 -1.07 10.77 10.70
N TYR A 60 -2.31 10.92 10.25
CA TYR A 60 -2.79 10.27 9.03
C TYR A 60 -1.96 10.67 7.81
N VAL A 61 -1.67 11.97 7.64
CA VAL A 61 -0.81 12.48 6.56
C VAL A 61 0.59 11.87 6.64
N ARG A 62 1.21 11.83 7.83
CA ARG A 62 2.53 11.20 8.00
C ARG A 62 2.52 9.71 7.62
N ALA A 63 1.50 8.98 8.04
CA ALA A 63 1.34 7.56 7.71
C ALA A 63 1.17 7.34 6.20
N GLN A 64 0.36 8.18 5.54
CA GLN A 64 0.19 8.14 4.08
C GLN A 64 1.49 8.48 3.33
N SER A 65 2.25 9.49 3.79
CA SER A 65 3.54 9.85 3.20
C SER A 65 4.55 8.70 3.32
N GLU A 66 4.60 8.04 4.47
CA GLU A 66 5.47 6.87 4.67
C GLU A 66 5.06 5.70 3.78
N LEU A 67 3.75 5.45 3.63
CA LEU A 67 3.24 4.43 2.72
C LEU A 67 3.63 4.75 1.27
N ALA A 68 3.51 6.02 0.84
CA ALA A 68 3.91 6.44 -0.49
C ALA A 68 5.41 6.26 -0.72
N ARG A 69 6.25 6.59 0.27
CA ARG A 69 7.70 6.37 0.22
C ARG A 69 8.05 4.88 0.06
N ARG A 70 7.35 4.00 0.78
CA ARG A 70 7.51 2.54 0.67
C ARG A 70 7.00 1.99 -0.66
N ALA A 71 5.99 2.65 -1.25
CA ALA A 71 5.42 2.25 -2.54
C ALA A 71 6.33 2.56 -3.73
N GLU A 72 7.20 3.57 -3.62
CA GLU A 72 8.05 4.03 -4.73
C GLU A 72 8.92 2.92 -5.32
N PRO A 73 9.78 2.21 -4.56
CA PRO A 73 10.62 1.16 -5.13
C PRO A 73 9.81 0.03 -5.77
N LEU A 74 8.69 -0.37 -5.16
CA LEU A 74 7.81 -1.40 -5.70
C LEU A 74 7.15 -0.97 -7.01
N ARG A 75 6.81 0.32 -7.14
CA ARG A 75 6.30 0.89 -8.40
C ARG A 75 7.37 0.87 -9.48
N THR A 76 8.59 1.30 -9.16
CA THR A 76 9.72 1.28 -10.09
C THR A 76 10.00 -0.14 -10.59
N GLU A 77 10.01 -1.11 -9.68
CA GLU A 77 10.27 -2.51 -10.01
C GLU A 77 9.16 -3.10 -10.89
N LEU A 78 7.89 -2.93 -10.50
CA LEU A 78 6.76 -3.42 -11.28
C LEU A 78 6.73 -2.80 -12.69
N LEU A 79 7.02 -1.51 -12.80
CA LEU A 79 7.15 -0.85 -14.10
C LEU A 79 8.30 -1.42 -14.93
N GLY A 80 9.43 -1.71 -14.29
CA GLY A 80 10.58 -2.37 -14.93
C GLY A 80 10.23 -3.76 -15.48
N ARG A 81 9.48 -4.57 -14.72
CA ARG A 81 8.97 -5.87 -15.19
C ARG A 81 8.04 -5.70 -16.40
N CYS A 82 7.11 -4.76 -16.34
CA CYS A 82 6.20 -4.47 -17.46
C CYS A 82 6.97 -4.04 -18.72
N ARG A 83 7.98 -3.18 -18.60
CA ARG A 83 8.81 -2.74 -19.72
C ARG A 83 9.56 -3.91 -20.36
N ALA A 84 10.17 -4.77 -19.54
CA ALA A 84 10.85 -5.96 -20.01
C ALA A 84 9.91 -6.91 -20.78
N LEU A 85 8.69 -7.14 -20.26
CA LEU A 85 7.66 -7.96 -20.92
C LEU A 85 7.19 -7.37 -22.26
N LEU A 86 7.20 -6.04 -22.40
CA LEU A 86 6.86 -5.35 -23.64
C LEU A 86 8.04 -5.21 -24.62
N GLY A 87 9.25 -5.66 -24.24
CA GLY A 87 10.46 -5.48 -25.04
C GLY A 87 10.94 -4.01 -25.12
N LEU A 88 10.56 -3.18 -24.15
CA LEU A 88 10.98 -1.78 -24.05
C LEU A 88 12.19 -1.71 -23.11
N SER A 89 13.36 -1.34 -23.64
CA SER A 89 14.57 -1.05 -22.84
C SER A 89 14.51 0.33 -22.20
#